data_AF-A0A6N7WDF3-F1
#
_entry.id   AF-A0A6N7WDF3-F1
#
_cell.length_a   1.000
_cell.length_b   1.000
_cell.length_c   1.000
_cell.angle_alpha   90.00
_cell.angle_beta   90.00
_cell.angle_gamma   90.00
#
_symmetry.space_group_name_H-M   'P 1'
#
loop_
_entity.id
_entity.type
_entity.pdbx_description
1 polymer ?
#
loop_
_entity_poly.entity_id
_entity_poly.type
_entity_poly.pdbx_seq_one_letter_code
_entity_poly.pdbx_strand_id
1 'polypeptide(L)' 'MDDRFKNGVSYYTIGRAVINIPFPEDCVRCQYCPYLKYEDYAKRHSCRITQEWLLYPFHGVGESCPIEIIEEED' A
#
# COMPACT_ATOMS: atom_id res chain seq x y z
N MET A 1 8.28 -18.79 -22.48
CA MET A 1 7.17 -17.85 -22.75
C MET A 1 5.89 -18.64 -22.62
N ASP A 2 4.89 -18.10 -21.92
CA ASP A 2 3.57 -18.72 -21.84
C ASP A 2 2.85 -18.52 -23.18
N ASP A 3 2.54 -19.62 -23.87
CA ASP A 3 1.97 -19.59 -25.22
C ASP A 3 0.51 -19.09 -25.26
N ARG A 4 -0.15 -18.94 -24.10
CA ARG A 4 -1.56 -18.49 -24.00
C ARG A 4 -1.79 -17.04 -24.42
N PHE A 5 -0.74 -16.21 -24.40
CA PHE A 5 -0.81 -14.78 -24.72
C PHE A 5 0.04 -14.42 -25.95
N LYS A 6 0.17 -15.35 -26.91
CA LYS A 6 1.01 -15.18 -28.11
C LYS A 6 0.67 -13.93 -28.95
N ASN A 7 -0.57 -13.46 -28.89
CA ASN A 7 -1.05 -12.25 -29.56
C ASN A 7 -1.36 -11.10 -28.58
N GLY A 8 -0.75 -11.13 -27.39
CA GLY A 8 -1.03 -10.20 -26.30
C GLY A 8 -2.21 -10.63 -25.41
N VAL A 9 -2.61 -9.74 -24.51
CA VAL A 9 -3.70 -9.94 -23.55
C VAL A 9 -4.95 -9.25 -24.09
N SER A 10 -6.06 -9.97 -24.18
CA SER A 10 -7.34 -9.44 -24.70
C SER A 10 -8.16 -8.70 -23.65
N TYR A 11 -8.06 -9.10 -22.38
CA TYR A 11 -8.70 -8.44 -21.26
C TYR A 11 -7.98 -8.79 -19.95
N TYR A 12 -8.21 -7.98 -18.92
CA TYR A 12 -7.75 -8.23 -17.57
C TYR A 12 -8.94 -8.44 -16.64
N THR A 13 -8.89 -9.49 -15.83
CA THR A 13 -9.80 -9.64 -14.69
C THR A 13 -9.24 -8.84 -13.53
N ILE A 14 -10.01 -7.88 -13.02
CA ILE A 14 -9.59 -7.04 -11.89
C ILE A 14 -10.19 -7.61 -10.61
N GLY A 15 -9.33 -7.94 -9.64
CA GLY A 15 -9.73 -8.30 -8.28
C GLY A 15 -9.39 -7.19 -7.31
N ARG A 16 -10.29 -6.89 -6.35
CA ARG A 16 -10.02 -5.99 -5.21
C ARG A 16 -9.75 -6.83 -3.98
N ALA A 17 -8.64 -6.54 -3.30
CA ALA A 17 -8.35 -7.09 -1.98
C ALA A 17 -8.62 -6.00 -0.92
N VAL A 18 -9.18 -6.40 0.21
CA VAL A 18 -9.36 -5.54 1.39
C VAL A 18 -8.52 -6.13 2.51
N ILE A 19 -7.78 -5.26 3.20
CA ILE A 19 -6.90 -5.63 4.30
C ILE A 19 -7.16 -4.69 5.47
N ASN A 20 -7.26 -5.27 6.67
CA ASN A 20 -7.38 -4.48 7.89
C ASN A 20 -5.97 -4.24 8.44
N ILE A 21 -5.65 -2.97 8.70
CA ILE A 21 -4.36 -2.56 9.25
C ILE A 21 -4.62 -1.96 10.64
N PRO A 22 -4.13 -2.57 11.73
CA PRO A 22 -4.30 -2.02 13.06
C PRO A 22 -3.37 -0.83 13.26
N PHE A 23 -3.94 0.33 13.58
CA PHE A 23 -3.18 1.50 14.03
C PHE A 23 -3.32 1.64 15.55
N PRO A 24 -2.30 2.14 16.25
CA PRO A 24 -2.42 2.43 17.66
C PRO A 24 -3.29 3.67 17.87
N GLU A 25 -4.42 3.52 18.56
CA GLU A 25 -5.39 4.60 18.78
C GLU A 25 -5.73 5.28 17.43
N ASP A 26 -5.79 6.61 17.40
CA ASP A 26 -6.05 7.40 16.19
C ASP A 26 -4.79 7.72 15.38
N CYS A 27 -3.66 7.06 15.66
CA CYS A 27 -2.38 7.35 15.01
C CYS A 27 -2.25 6.67 13.64
N VAL A 28 -3.05 7.10 12.67
CA VAL A 28 -3.02 6.59 11.29
C VAL A 28 -1.81 7.15 10.54
N ARG A 29 -0.68 6.45 10.59
CA ARG A 29 0.59 6.84 9.93
C ARG A 29 1.34 5.64 9.37
N CYS A 30 2.06 5.85 8.26
CA CYS A 30 2.84 4.79 7.62
C CYS A 30 3.85 4.12 8.56
N GLN A 31 4.40 4.83 9.56
CA GLN A 31 5.32 4.26 10.55
C GLN A 31 4.76 3.04 11.31
N TYR A 32 3.44 2.93 11.44
CA TYR A 32 2.75 1.80 12.09
C TYR A 32 2.21 0.78 11.08
N CYS A 33 2.29 1.07 9.78
CA CYS A 33 1.81 0.18 8.74
C CYS A 33 2.85 -0.94 8.50
N PRO A 34 2.44 -2.23 8.52
CA PRO A 34 3.36 -3.35 8.31
C PRO A 34 3.95 -3.41 6.90
N TYR A 35 3.42 -2.60 5.98
CA TYR A 35 3.88 -2.51 4.59
C TYR A 35 4.87 -1.37 4.34
N LEU A 36 5.27 -0.65 5.40
CA LEU A 36 6.37 0.30 5.32
C LEU A 36 7.69 -0.47 5.19
N LYS A 37 8.47 -0.17 4.16
CA LYS A 37 9.83 -0.69 4.01
C LYS A 37 10.82 0.45 3.95
N TYR A 38 11.92 0.32 4.69
CA TYR A 38 13.09 1.15 4.46
C TYR A 38 13.94 0.53 3.35
N GLU A 39 14.22 1.32 2.32
CA GLU A 39 15.03 0.93 1.17
C GLU A 39 16.43 1.50 1.37
N ASP A 40 17.32 0.69 1.94
CA ASP A 40 18.70 1.09 2.31
C ASP A 40 19.46 1.74 1.14
N TYR A 41 19.26 1.22 -0.08
CA TYR A 41 19.93 1.72 -1.29
C TYR A 41 19.54 3.16 -1.65
N ALA A 42 18.32 3.57 -1.32
CA ALA A 42 17.79 4.89 -1.61
C ALA A 42 17.80 5.80 -0.37
N LYS A 43 18.09 5.25 0.81
CA LYS A 43 17.93 5.92 2.12
C LYS A 43 16.55 6.54 2.27
N ARG A 44 15.52 5.84 1.80
CA ARG A 44 14.13 6.31 1.74
C ARG A 44 13.18 5.19 2.11
N HIS A 45 11.98 5.56 2.55
CA HIS A 45 10.92 4.60 2.80
C HIS A 45 10.06 4.41 1.55
N SER A 46 9.54 3.21 1.36
CA SER A 46 8.58 2.86 0.31
C SER A 46 7.40 2.10 0.91
N CYS A 47 6.22 2.23 0.27
CA CYS A 47 5.07 1.40 0.55
C CYS A 47 5.12 0.12 -0.29
N ARG A 48 4.99 -1.05 0.33
CA ARG A 48 5.02 -2.35 -0.39
C ARG A 48 3.74 -2.66 -1.17
N ILE A 49 2.64 -1.94 -0.91
CA ILE A 49 1.37 -2.10 -1.61
C ILE A 49 1.33 -1.21 -2.85
N THR A 50 1.57 0.08 -2.66
CA THR A 50 1.41 1.10 -3.72
C THR A 50 2.71 1.34 -4.49
N GLN A 51 3.85 0.85 -3.97
CA GLN A 51 5.20 1.13 -4.48
C GLN A 51 5.59 2.62 -4.43
N GLU A 52 4.82 3.43 -3.70
CA GLU A 52 5.07 4.84 -3.50
C GLU A 52 6.33 5.08 -2.65
N TRP A 53 7.14 6.06 -3.05
CA TRP A 53 8.23 6.59 -2.23
C TRP A 53 7.70 7.60 -1.20
N LEU A 54 7.84 7.28 0.08
CA LEU A 54 7.24 8.07 1.16
C LEU A 54 8.21 9.15 1.64
N LEU A 55 7.81 10.42 1.47
CA LEU A 55 8.58 11.57 1.95
C LEU A 55 8.45 11.76 3.47
N TYR A 56 7.25 11.56 4.02
CA TYR A 56 6.94 11.83 5.43
C TYR A 56 6.23 10.65 6.14
N PRO A 57 6.81 9.43 6.17
CA PRO A 57 6.15 8.24 6.70
C PRO A 57 5.81 8.31 8.21
N PHE A 58 6.45 9.23 8.95
CA PHE A 58 6.24 9.45 10.38
C PHE A 58 5.17 10.51 10.70
N HIS A 59 4.62 11.20 9.68
CA HIS A 59 3.65 12.30 9.85
C HIS A 59 2.26 11.95 9.33
N GLY A 60 2.13 10.98 8.43
CA GLY A 60 0.85 10.60 7.84
C GLY A 60 0.97 9.34 7.00
N VAL A 61 0.01 9.17 6.08
CA VAL A 61 0.00 8.09 5.08
C VAL A 61 0.52 8.60 3.73
N GLY A 62 0.89 7.67 2.85
CA GLY A 62 1.26 8.00 1.47
C GLY A 62 0.06 8.55 0.69
N GLU A 63 0.34 9.36 -0.34
CA GLU A 63 -0.67 9.99 -1.19
C GLU A 63 -1.52 8.94 -1.92
N SER A 64 -0.91 7.81 -2.29
CA SER A 64 -1.59 6.72 -2.98
C SER A 64 -2.16 5.66 -2.04
N CYS A 65 -2.12 5.88 -0.72
CA CYS A 65 -2.57 4.89 0.25
C CYS A 65 -4.10 4.70 0.16
N PRO A 66 -4.61 3.48 -0.11
CA PRO A 66 -6.03 3.23 -0.28
C PRO A 66 -6.76 3.02 1.06
N ILE A 67 -6.18 3.47 2.17
CA ILE A 67 -6.76 3.23 3.49
C ILE A 67 -8.06 4.00 3.66
N GLU A 68 -9.11 3.30 4.06
CA GLU A 68 -10.41 3.85 4.45
C GLU A 68 -10.51 3.67 5.97
N ILE A 69 -10.69 4.77 6.72
CA ILE A 69 -10.87 4.72 8.17
C ILE A 69 -12.30 4.24 8.43
N ILE A 70 -12.43 3.09 9.08
CA ILE A 70 -13.72 2.54 9.48
C ILE A 70 -13.93 2.99 10.93
N GLU A 71 -14.78 3.98 11.14
CA GLU A 71 -15.24 4.38 12.47
C GLU A 71 -16.21 3.30 12.98
N GLU A 72 -15.89 2.65 14.11
CA GLU A 72 -16.87 1.83 14.82
C GLU A 72 -17.67 2.77 15.74
N GLU A 73 -18.97 2.94 15.44
CA GLU A 73 -19.91 3.63 16.33
C GLU A 73 -20.13 2.76 17.59
N ASP A 74 -19.73 3.26 18.76
CA ASP A 74 -20.04 2.68 20.09
C ASP A 74 -21.51 2.89 20.50
#